data_AF-A0ABD6FHF9-F1
#
_entry.id   AF-A0ABD6FHF9-F1
#
_cell.length_a   1.000
_cell.length_b   1.000
_cell.length_c   1.000
_cell.angle_alpha   90.00
_cell.angle_beta   90.00
_cell.angle_gamma   90.00
#
_symmetry.space_group_name_H-M   'P 1'
#
loop_
_entity.id
_entity.type
_entity.pdbx_description
1 polymer ?
#
loop_
_entity_poly.entity_id
_entity_poly.type
_entity_poly.pdbx_seq_one_letter_code
_entity_poly.pdbx_strand_id
1 'polypeptide(L)' 'MNKLADEAERLSLDELRALQLRRLQWTLQHAYDNVPFYRKSFDAAGVHPKDCRSLEDLRHFPFTTKQDLRENYPFGM' A
#
# COMPACT_ATOMS: atom_id res chain seq x y z
N MET A 1 -16.46 17.36 -25.32
CA MET A 1 -15.90 16.26 -24.53
C MET A 1 -15.18 16.87 -23.34
N ASN A 2 -15.70 16.67 -22.12
CA ASN A 2 -15.18 17.35 -20.93
C ASN A 2 -13.82 16.74 -20.53
N LYS A 3 -12.77 17.56 -20.57
CA LYS A 3 -11.36 17.18 -20.33
C LYS A 3 -11.02 16.94 -18.85
N LEU A 4 -12.05 16.72 -18.01
CA LEU A 4 -11.99 16.71 -16.55
C LEU A 4 -12.21 15.33 -15.91
N ALA A 5 -12.65 14.32 -16.67
CA ALA A 5 -12.83 12.97 -16.12
C ALA A 5 -11.49 12.23 -16.14
N ASP A 6 -11.04 11.74 -14.98
CA ASP A 6 -9.88 10.84 -14.88
C ASP A 6 -10.18 9.60 -15.73
N GLU A 7 -9.20 9.11 -16.51
CA GLU A 7 -9.35 7.88 -17.28
C GLU A 7 -9.78 6.69 -16.39
N ALA A 8 -9.38 6.73 -15.11
CA ALA A 8 -9.79 5.76 -14.10
C ALA A 8 -11.31 5.67 -13.89
N GLU A 9 -12.07 6.75 -14.11
CA GLU A 9 -13.54 6.77 -13.96
C GLU A 9 -14.28 5.93 -15.01
N ARG A 10 -13.60 5.59 -16.10
CA ARG A 10 -14.17 4.84 -17.23
C ARG A 10 -13.70 3.40 -17.31
N LEU A 11 -12.80 2.99 -16.41
CA LEU A 11 -12.27 1.64 -16.38
C LEU A 11 -13.39 0.64 -16.07
N SER A 12 -13.32 -0.52 -16.73
CA SER A 12 -14.05 -1.70 -16.27
C SER A 12 -13.57 -2.09 -14.86
N LEU A 13 -14.36 -2.90 -14.16
CA LEU A 13 -13.99 -3.41 -12.84
C LEU A 13 -12.66 -4.18 -12.85
N ASP A 14 -12.40 -4.94 -13.91
CA ASP A 14 -11.17 -5.73 -14.02
C ASP A 14 -9.95 -4.83 -14.26
N GLU A 15 -10.09 -3.81 -15.11
CA GLU A 15 -9.03 -2.81 -15.32
C GLU A 15 -8.75 -2.01 -14.05
N LEU A 16 -9.80 -1.62 -13.31
CA LEU A 16 -9.67 -0.92 -12.04
C LEU A 16 -8.95 -1.77 -11.00
N ARG A 17 -9.33 -3.05 -10.86
CA ARG A 17 -8.67 -3.99 -9.93
C ARG A 17 -7.21 -4.22 -10.30
N ALA A 18 -6.90 -4.37 -11.59
CA ALA A 18 -5.53 -4.51 -12.07
C ALA A 18 -4.69 -3.26 -11.77
N LEU A 19 -5.28 -2.07 -11.95
CA LEU A 19 -4.62 -0.80 -11.61
C LEU A 19 -4.39 -0.68 -10.10
N GLN A 20 -5.39 -1.02 -9.28
CA GLN A 20 -5.29 -1.01 -7.81
C GLN A 20 -4.20 -1.95 -7.33
N LEU A 21 -4.16 -3.18 -7.82
CA LEU A 21 -3.14 -4.16 -7.43
C LEU A 21 -1.73 -3.67 -7.77
N ARG A 22 -1.53 -3.16 -9.00
CA ARG A 22 -0.24 -2.63 -9.43
C ARG A 22 0.23 -1.48 -8.54
N ARG A 23 -0.66 -0.53 -8.24
CA ARG A 23 -0.34 0.62 -7.38
C ARG A 23 -0.10 0.19 -5.93
N LEU A 24 -0.90 -0.75 -5.42
CA LEU A 24 -0.72 -1.30 -4.06
C LEU A 24 0.64 -1.97 -3.91
N GLN A 25 1.05 -2.83 -4.86
CA GLN A 25 2.36 -3.47 -4.86
C GLN A 25 3.50 -2.45 -4.85
N TRP A 26 3.39 -1.39 -5.66
CA TRP A 26 4.36 -0.29 -5.65
C TRP A 26 4.40 0.42 -4.29
N THR A 27 3.23 0.73 -3.71
CA THR A 27 3.14 1.40 -2.40
C THR A 27 3.74 0.57 -1.28
N LEU A 28 3.45 -0.74 -1.24
CA LEU A 28 4.01 -1.66 -0.24
C LEU A 28 5.54 -1.74 -0.36
N GLN A 29 6.06 -1.86 -1.57
CA GLN A 29 7.50 -1.90 -1.82
C GLN A 29 8.16 -0.57 -1.42
N HIS A 30 7.56 0.56 -1.81
CA HIS A 30 8.06 1.88 -1.46
C HIS A 30 8.11 2.10 0.07
N ALA A 31 7.03 1.74 0.78
CA ALA A 31 6.97 1.84 2.24
C ALA A 31 8.06 0.98 2.91
N TYR A 32 8.20 -0.28 2.48
CA TYR A 32 9.19 -1.21 3.04
C TYR A 32 10.64 -0.77 2.77
N ASP A 33 10.92 -0.22 1.59
CA ASP A 33 12.26 0.19 1.19
C ASP A 33 12.70 1.53 1.80
N ASN A 34 11.76 2.43 2.07
CA ASN A 34 12.09 3.81 2.41
C ASN A 34 11.74 4.21 3.84
N VAL A 35 10.85 3.48 4.52
CA VAL A 35 10.39 3.83 5.87
C VAL A 35 10.77 2.74 6.88
N PRO A 36 11.69 3.01 7.82
CA PRO A 36 12.14 2.02 8.80
C PRO A 36 11.02 1.39 9.64
N PHE A 37 9.95 2.16 9.94
CA PHE A 37 8.78 1.64 10.64
C PHE A 37 8.10 0.50 9.87
N TYR A 38 7.77 0.70 8.60
CA TYR A 38 7.07 -0.29 7.79
C TYR A 38 7.93 -1.54 7.56
N ARG A 39 9.25 -1.37 7.34
CA ARG A 39 10.17 -2.51 7.28
C ARG A 39 10.08 -3.38 8.52
N LYS A 40 10.25 -2.78 9.70
CA LYS A 40 10.17 -3.50 10.98
C LYS A 40 8.82 -4.15 11.21
N SER A 41 7.73 -3.45 10.89
CA SER A 41 6.37 -3.94 11.07
C SER A 41 6.07 -5.15 10.16
N PHE A 42 6.50 -5.08 8.90
CA PHE A 42 6.33 -6.15 7.92
C PHE A 42 7.19 -7.37 8.28
N ASP A 43 8.47 -7.16 8.65
CA ASP A 43 9.36 -8.22 9.12
C ASP A 43 8.81 -8.93 10.36
N ALA A 44 8.30 -8.18 11.33
CA ALA A 44 7.70 -8.73 12.55
C ALA A 44 6.41 -9.53 12.28
N ALA A 45 5.63 -9.13 11.28
CA ALA A 45 4.46 -9.87 10.80
C ALA A 45 4.83 -11.04 9.86
N GLY A 46 6.09 -11.17 9.45
CA GLY A 46 6.56 -12.22 8.55
C GLY A 46 6.04 -12.10 7.12
N VAL A 47 5.74 -10.87 6.66
CA VAL A 47 5.24 -10.59 5.31
C VAL A 47 6.19 -9.68 4.55
N HIS A 48 6.35 -9.90 3.25
CA HIS A 48 7.15 -9.08 2.35
C HIS A 48 6.26 -8.47 1.25
N PRO A 49 6.57 -7.28 0.70
CA PRO A 49 5.76 -6.67 -0.38
C PRO A 49 5.46 -7.60 -1.57
N LYS A 50 6.36 -8.53 -1.87
CA LYS A 50 6.22 -9.55 -2.94
C LYS A 50 5.15 -10.61 -2.65
N ASP A 51 4.65 -10.69 -1.42
CA ASP A 51 3.60 -11.62 -1.02
C ASP A 51 2.20 -11.10 -1.39
N CYS A 52 2.04 -9.82 -1.71
CA CYS A 52 0.80 -9.26 -2.24
C CYS A 52 0.64 -9.60 -3.73
N ARG A 53 -0.04 -10.70 -4.03
CA ARG A 53 -0.30 -11.21 -5.39
C ARG A 53 -1.74 -10.94 -5.85
N SER A 54 -2.65 -10.68 -4.92
CA SER A 54 -4.00 -10.18 -5.16
C SER A 54 -4.36 -9.08 -4.15
N LEU A 55 -5.52 -8.42 -4.36
CA LEU A 55 -5.99 -7.38 -3.45
C LEU A 55 -6.36 -7.95 -2.07
N GLU A 56 -6.81 -9.20 -2.02
CA GLU A 56 -7.18 -9.90 -0.79
C GLU A 56 -5.99 -10.12 0.13
N ASP A 57 -4.78 -10.27 -0.43
CA ASP A 57 -3.55 -10.50 0.34
C ASP A 57 -3.19 -9.32 1.26
N LEU A 58 -3.74 -8.12 1.01
CA LEU A 58 -3.54 -6.95 1.86
C LEU A 58 -3.92 -7.22 3.32
N ARG A 59 -4.86 -8.15 3.57
CA ARG A 59 -5.27 -8.56 4.92
C ARG A 59 -4.16 -9.16 5.77
N HIS A 60 -3.07 -9.62 5.15
CA HIS A 60 -1.92 -10.20 5.85
C HIS A 60 -0.94 -9.13 6.35
N PHE A 61 -1.02 -7.91 5.81
CA PHE A 61 -0.17 -6.81 6.22
C PHE A 61 -0.69 -6.18 7.52
N PRO A 62 0.21 -5.74 8.42
CA PRO A 62 -0.19 -5.13 9.68
C PRO A 62 -0.86 -3.77 9.46
N PHE A 63 -1.79 -3.43 10.35
CA PHE A 63 -2.35 -2.08 10.40
C PHE A 63 -1.34 -1.08 10.95
N THR A 64 -1.49 0.18 10.54
CA THR A 64 -0.82 1.32 11.19
C THR A 64 -1.82 2.02 12.09
N THR A 65 -1.45 2.21 13.34
CA THR A 65 -2.29 2.79 14.39
C THR A 65 -1.88 4.23 14.69
N LYS A 66 -2.70 4.93 15.49
CA LYS A 66 -2.34 6.27 15.96
C LYS A 66 -1.13 6.25 16.90
N GLN A 67 -0.92 5.16 17.63
CA GLN A 67 0.23 5.02 18.54
C GLN A 67 1.53 4.99 17.74
N ASP A 68 1.57 4.20 16.66
CA ASP A 68 2.73 4.12 15.78
C ASP A 68 3.16 5.51 15.27
N LEU A 69 2.20 6.33 14.85
CA LEU A 69 2.47 7.70 14.40
C LEU A 69 3.02 8.61 15.50
N ARG A 70 2.60 8.43 16.76
CA ARG A 70 3.11 9.23 17.89
C ARG A 70 4.53 8.81 18.26
N GLU A 71 4.82 7.51 18.23
CA GLU A 71 6.15 6.97 18.53
C GLU A 71 7.20 7.35 17.47
N ASN A 72 6.76 7.62 16.24
CA ASN A 72 7.61 8.04 15.13
C ASN A 72 7.57 9.57 14.89
N TYR A 73 7.05 10.37 15.81
CA TYR A 73 7.08 11.84 15.69
C TYR A 73 8.52 12.39 15.78
N PRO A 74 8.88 13.49 15.09
CA PRO A 74 8.06 14.26 14.15
C PRO A 74 8.07 13.77 12.70
N PHE A 75 9.11 13.04 12.28
CA PHE A 75 9.37 12.70 10.86
C PHE A 75 9.89 11.26 10.68
N GLY A 76 9.65 10.38 11.65
CA GLY A 76 10.11 8.99 11.63
C GLY A 76 9.30 8.05 10.73
N MET A 77 8.27 8.57 10.08
CA MET A 77 7.51 7.92 9.00
C MET A 77 7.52 8.78 7.75
#